data_AF-A0A6P4AHV9-F1
#
_entry.id   AF-A0A6P4AHV9-F1
#
_cell.length_a   1.000
_cell.length_b   1.000
_cell.length_c   1.000
_cell.angle_alpha   90.00
_cell.angle_beta   90.00
_cell.angle_gamma   90.00
#
_symmetry.space_group_name_H-M   'P 1'
#
loop_
_entity.id
_entity.type
_entity.pdbx_description
1 polymer ?
#
loop_
_entity_poly.entity_id
_entity_poly.type
_entity_poly.pdbx_seq_one_letter_code
_entity_poly.pdbx_strand_id
1 'polypeptide(L)'
;MANDVALRSALVWLAAVVVVVGICTFSFKKMIATYIVGILGISGLLLPDWGYFDRDFSRWTTPVESHERVSETAQRSAFSRLMHHPLRVIVYSTVYGFALYKWWMFVSK
;
A
#
# COMPACT_ATOMS: atom_id res chain seq x y z
N MET A 1 -7.85 7.71 13.50
CA MET A 1 -6.79 8.61 14.02
C MET A 1 -5.40 8.23 13.49
N ALA A 2 -4.84 7.06 13.82
CA ALA A 2 -3.49 6.69 13.33
C ALA A 2 -3.40 6.54 11.80
N ASN A 3 -4.46 6.00 11.21
CA ASN A 3 -4.61 5.72 9.78
C ASN A 3 -4.61 7.03 8.97
N ASP A 4 -5.25 8.07 9.51
CA ASP A 4 -5.36 9.40 8.91
C ASP A 4 -3.99 10.09 8.83
N VAL A 5 -3.16 9.93 9.86
CA VAL A 5 -1.79 10.47 9.90
C VAL A 5 -0.91 9.76 8.87
N ALA A 6 -0.99 8.43 8.79
CA ALA A 6 -0.23 7.65 7.82
C ALA A 6 -0.62 8.01 6.38
N LEU A 7 -1.92 8.12 6.08
CA LEU A 7 -2.42 8.52 4.76
C LEU A 7 -1.92 9.91 4.38
N ARG A 8 -2.06 10.87 5.29
CA ARG A 8 -1.62 12.25 5.05
C ARG A 8 -0.13 12.33 4.81
N SER A 9 0.68 11.59 5.57
CA SER A 9 2.12 11.53 5.36
C SER A 9 2.48 10.91 4.00
N ALA A 10 1.80 9.83 3.59
CA ALA A 10 2.01 9.17 2.31
C ALA A 10 1.66 10.09 1.13
N LEU A 11 0.57 10.87 1.23
CA LEU A 11 0.18 11.85 0.21
C LEU A 11 1.19 12.99 0.09
N VAL A 12 1.74 13.46 1.21
CA VAL A 12 2.79 14.50 1.20
C VAL A 12 4.06 13.97 0.52
N TRP A 13 4.47 12.74 0.84
CA TRP A 13 5.59 12.09 0.16
C TRP A 13 5.35 11.88 -1.33
N LEU A 14 4.13 11.48 -1.71
CA LEU A 14 3.75 11.35 -3.11
C LEU A 14 3.87 12.70 -3.84
N ALA A 15 3.37 13.77 -3.23
CA ALA A 15 3.49 15.11 -3.81
C ALA A 15 4.96 15.50 -4.03
N ALA A 16 5.84 15.22 -3.06
CA ALA A 16 7.27 15.47 -3.21
C ALA A 16 7.88 14.69 -4.39
N VAL A 17 7.55 13.40 -4.54
CA VAL A 17 8.03 12.58 -5.67
C VAL A 17 7.53 13.10 -7.01
N VAL A 18 6.26 13.48 -7.12
CA VAL A 18 5.69 14.05 -8.35
C VAL A 18 6.41 15.34 -8.74
N VAL A 19 6.71 16.21 -7.76
CA VAL A 19 7.46 17.45 -8.00
C VAL A 19 8.88 17.16 -8.47
N VAL A 20 9.59 16.23 -7.83
CA VAL A 20 10.95 15.82 -8.25
C VAL A 20 10.95 15.30 -9.68
N VAL A 21 9.99 14.43 -10.04
CA VAL A 21 9.86 13.93 -11.42
C VAL A 21 9.53 15.06 -12.40
N GLY A 22 8.68 16.01 -11.99
CA GLY A 22 8.37 17.21 -12.77
C GLY A 22 9.60 18.04 -13.09
N ILE A 23 10.45 18.30 -12.09
CA ILE A 23 11.68 19.07 -12.23
C ILE A 23 12.72 18.32 -13.06
N CYS A 24 12.90 17.01 -12.81
CA CYS A 24 13.90 16.22 -13.52
C CYS A 24 13.54 15.98 -15.00
N THR A 25 12.25 15.86 -15.33
CA THR A 25 11.84 15.45 -16.67
C THR A 25 11.09 16.51 -17.48
N PHE A 26 10.72 17.64 -16.86
CA PHE A 26 10.00 18.76 -17.49
C PHE A 26 8.75 18.35 -18.30
N SER A 27 8.15 17.20 -17.96
CA SER A 27 7.06 16.59 -18.74
C SER A 27 5.86 16.32 -17.85
N PHE A 28 4.76 17.02 -18.13
CA PHE A 28 3.48 16.84 -17.45
C PHE A 28 2.94 15.41 -17.57
N LYS A 29 3.21 14.71 -18.69
CA LYS A 29 2.79 13.32 -18.88
C LYS A 29 3.40 12.39 -17.82
N LYS A 30 4.68 12.60 -17.51
CA LYS A 30 5.41 11.80 -16.50
C LYS A 30 4.97 12.13 -15.08
N MET A 31 4.63 13.40 -14.82
CA MET A 31 4.03 13.78 -13.54
C MET A 31 2.67 13.11 -13.30
N ILE A 32 1.76 13.15 -14.28
CA ILE A 32 0.43 12.53 -14.17
C ILE A 32 0.56 11.01 -13.98
N ALA A 33 1.42 10.35 -14.76
CA ALA A 33 1.66 8.92 -14.60
C ALA A 33 2.18 8.57 -13.19
N THR A 34 3.12 9.37 -12.66
CA THR A 34 3.65 9.19 -11.29
C THR A 34 2.58 9.36 -10.23
N TYR A 35 1.72 10.36 -10.39
CA TYR A 35 0.60 10.59 -9.48
C TYR A 35 -0.37 9.40 -9.48
N ILE A 36 -0.80 8.92 -10.65
CA ILE A 36 -1.72 7.78 -10.76
C ILE A 36 -1.11 6.53 -10.12
N VAL A 37 0.14 6.20 -10.46
CA VAL A 37 0.84 5.03 -9.91
C VAL A 37 0.98 5.15 -8.39
N GLY A 38 1.30 6.33 -7.88
CA GLY A 38 1.41 6.58 -6.45
C GLY A 38 0.08 6.47 -5.71
N ILE A 39 -1.00 7.01 -6.26
CA ILE A 39 -2.35 6.87 -5.68
C ILE A 39 -2.79 5.40 -5.66
N LEU A 40 -2.55 4.64 -6.73
CA LEU A 40 -2.82 3.20 -6.77
C LEU A 40 -1.99 2.43 -5.74
N GLY A 41 -0.72 2.78 -5.58
CA GLY A 41 0.16 2.22 -4.56
C GLY A 41 -0.32 2.49 -3.13
N ILE A 42 -0.63 3.75 -2.82
CA ILE A 42 -1.15 4.14 -1.51
C ILE A 42 -2.50 3.49 -1.25
N SER A 43 -3.39 3.48 -2.24
CA SER A 43 -4.72 2.88 -2.09
C SER A 43 -4.61 1.39 -1.82
N GLY A 44 -3.82 0.66 -2.60
CA GLY A 44 -3.65 -0.77 -2.38
C GLY A 44 -2.85 -1.12 -1.11
N LEU A 45 -2.19 -0.15 -0.46
CA LEU A 45 -1.52 -0.33 0.83
C LEU A 45 -2.36 0.14 2.03
N LEU A 46 -3.23 1.14 1.88
CA LEU A 46 -3.99 1.72 2.99
C LEU A 46 -5.47 1.35 3.02
N LEU A 47 -6.10 1.11 1.86
CA LEU A 47 -7.52 0.71 1.81
C LEU A 47 -7.81 -0.71 2.28
N PRO A 48 -6.93 -1.73 2.09
CA PRO A 48 -7.24 -3.07 2.55
C PRO A 48 -7.46 -3.04 4.05
N ASP A 49 -8.60 -3.56 4.51
CA ASP A 49 -8.80 -3.78 5.93
C ASP A 49 -7.86 -4.90 6.38
N TRP A 50 -6.68 -4.50 6.87
CA TRP A 50 -5.59 -5.42 7.15
C TRP A 50 -5.96 -6.47 8.20
N GLY A 51 -6.92 -6.18 9.10
CA GLY A 51 -7.45 -7.16 10.05
C GLY A 51 -8.29 -8.25 9.37
N TYR A 52 -9.19 -7.86 8.47
CA TYR A 52 -9.99 -8.82 7.70
C TYR A 52 -9.13 -9.83 6.90
N PHE A 53 -8.05 -9.33 6.29
CA PHE A 53 -7.13 -10.15 5.50
C PHE A 53 -6.04 -10.88 6.32
N ASP A 54 -5.96 -10.67 7.63
CA ASP A 54 -5.05 -11.41 8.52
C ASP A 54 -5.60 -12.79 8.91
N ARG A 55 -6.88 -13.06 8.60
CA ARG A 55 -7.52 -14.36 8.80
C ARG A 55 -7.04 -15.36 7.75
N ASP A 56 -7.00 -16.63 8.15
CA ASP A 56 -6.71 -17.75 7.24
C ASP A 56 -7.57 -17.68 5.97
N PHE A 57 -6.98 -18.01 4.81
CA PHE A 57 -7.65 -18.00 3.50
C PHE A 57 -8.97 -18.78 3.48
N SER A 58 -9.08 -19.85 4.27
CA SER A 58 -10.31 -20.66 4.41
C SER A 58 -11.46 -19.91 5.09
N ARG A 59 -11.17 -18.87 5.88
CA ARG A 59 -12.14 -18.09 6.63
C ARG A 59 -12.54 -16.79 5.94
N TRP A 60 -11.94 -16.44 4.81
CA TRP A 60 -12.32 -15.23 4.05
C TRP A 60 -13.79 -15.25 3.60
N THR A 61 -14.36 -16.42 3.32
CA THR A 61 -15.78 -16.55 2.92
C THR A 61 -16.75 -16.59 4.11
N THR A 62 -16.23 -16.60 5.34
CA THR A 62 -17.07 -16.66 6.56
C THR A 62 -17.27 -15.27 7.16
N PRO A 63 -18.50 -14.92 7.57
CA PRO A 63 -18.79 -13.62 8.17
C PRO A 63 -17.95 -13.42 9.45
N VAL A 64 -17.42 -12.21 9.63
CA VAL A 64 -16.59 -11.86 10.80
C VAL A 64 -17.50 -11.65 12.02
N GLU A 65 -17.27 -12.44 13.06
CA GLU A 65 -18.00 -12.32 14.32
C GLU A 65 -17.51 -11.12 15.15
N SER A 66 -18.42 -10.53 15.93
CA SER A 66 -18.16 -9.31 16.72
C SER A 66 -17.08 -9.50 17.81
N HIS A 67 -16.88 -10.73 18.29
CA HIS A 67 -15.88 -11.05 19.33
C HIS A 67 -14.43 -11.07 18.80
N GLU A 68 -14.23 -11.40 17.52
CA GLU A 68 -12.90 -11.41 16.87
C GLU A 68 -12.36 -9.98 16.70
N ARG A 69 -13.23 -9.02 16.34
CA ARG A 69 -12.88 -7.60 16.12
C ARG A 69 -12.27 -6.88 17.33
N VAL A 70 -12.69 -7.27 18.54
CA VAL A 70 -12.20 -6.69 19.80
C VAL A 70 -10.81 -7.22 20.16
N SER A 71 -10.56 -8.49 19.84
CA SER A 71 -9.29 -9.18 20.12
C SER A 71 -8.16 -8.70 19.19
N GLU A 72 -8.47 -8.42 17.92
CA GLU A 72 -7.52 -7.88 16.94
C GLU A 72 -6.99 -6.48 17.32
N THR A 73 -7.80 -5.68 18.02
CA THR A 73 -7.40 -4.33 18.45
C THR A 73 -6.35 -4.38 19.57
N ALA A 74 -6.34 -5.44 20.39
CA ALA A 74 -5.39 -5.64 21.48
C ALA A 74 -4.04 -6.19 21.00
N GLN A 75 -4.00 -6.96 19.91
CA GLN A 75 -2.79 -7.61 19.38
C GLN A 75 -2.01 -6.70 18.42
N ARG A 76 -1.66 -5.51 18.91
CA ARG A 76 -1.02 -4.44 18.12
C ARG A 76 0.51 -4.59 18.05
N SER A 77 1.01 -5.76 17.66
CA SER A 77 2.43 -5.93 17.30
C SER A 77 2.57 -5.98 15.78
N ALA A 78 3.13 -4.92 15.19
CA ALA A 78 3.30 -4.83 13.74
C ALA A 78 4.30 -5.85 13.17
N PHE A 79 5.13 -6.45 14.03
CA PHE A 79 6.21 -7.35 13.64
C PHE A 79 5.76 -8.82 13.49
N SER A 80 4.80 -9.31 14.30
CA SER A 80 4.33 -10.70 14.19
C SER A 80 3.42 -10.95 12.98
N ARG A 81 2.73 -9.91 12.49
CA ARG A 81 1.81 -9.96 11.34
C ARG A 81 2.52 -10.14 9.98
N LEU A 82 3.73 -9.60 9.83
CA LEU A 82 4.54 -9.82 8.62
C LEU A 82 5.00 -11.28 8.48
N MET A 83 5.10 -12.00 9.59
CA MET A 83 5.66 -13.36 9.65
C MET A 83 4.60 -14.45 9.40
N HIS A 84 3.30 -14.14 9.53
CA HIS A 84 2.23 -15.16 9.44
C HIS A 84 1.78 -15.46 8.00
N HIS A 85 2.02 -14.59 7.01
CA HIS A 85 1.66 -14.84 5.61
C HIS A 85 2.74 -14.38 4.61
N PRO A 86 3.88 -15.08 4.51
CA PRO A 86 4.98 -14.72 3.61
C PRO A 86 4.56 -14.67 2.14
N LEU A 87 3.61 -15.50 1.71
CA LEU A 87 3.08 -15.50 0.35
C LEU A 87 2.43 -14.16 -0.03
N ARG A 88 1.73 -13.52 0.91
CA ARG A 88 1.07 -12.23 0.70
C ARG A 88 2.10 -11.13 0.48
N VAL A 89 3.15 -11.12 1.31
CA VAL A 89 4.28 -10.19 1.17
C VAL A 89 4.99 -10.40 -0.16
N ILE A 90 5.22 -11.66 -0.57
CA ILE A 90 5.86 -11.99 -1.85
C ILE A 90 5.01 -11.51 -3.03
N VAL A 91 3.70 -11.80 -3.04
CA VAL A 91 2.80 -11.37 -4.13
C VAL A 91 2.74 -9.86 -4.23
N TYR A 92 2.54 -9.15 -3.12
CA TYR A 92 2.50 -7.69 -3.14
C TYR A 92 3.85 -7.09 -3.50
N SER A 93 4.96 -7.58 -2.93
CA SER A 93 6.31 -7.13 -3.29
C SER A 93 6.60 -7.33 -4.77
N THR A 94 6.14 -8.44 -5.35
CA THR A 94 6.32 -8.72 -6.78
C THR A 94 5.48 -7.78 -7.64
N VAL A 95 4.19 -7.60 -7.32
CA VAL A 95 3.29 -6.73 -8.09
C VAL A 95 3.68 -5.27 -7.97
N TYR A 96 3.86 -4.75 -6.75
CA TYR A 96 4.29 -3.37 -6.54
C TYR A 96 5.71 -3.12 -7.03
N GLY A 97 6.64 -4.06 -6.82
CA GLY A 97 8.01 -3.96 -7.31
C GLY A 97 8.06 -3.93 -8.84
N PHE A 98 7.31 -4.79 -9.52
CA PHE A 98 7.22 -4.78 -10.97
C PHE A 98 6.57 -3.50 -11.50
N ALA A 99 5.49 -3.03 -10.88
CA ALA A 99 4.85 -1.76 -11.24
C ALA A 99 5.81 -0.57 -11.06
N LEU A 100 6.55 -0.54 -9.96
CA LEU A 100 7.56 0.48 -9.67
C LEU A 100 8.69 0.44 -10.71
N TYR A 101 9.18 -0.75 -11.07
CA TYR A 101 10.21 -0.91 -12.10
C TYR A 101 9.73 -0.40 -13.47
N LYS A 102 8.51 -0.74 -13.87
CA LYS A 102 7.90 -0.27 -15.12
C LYS A 102 7.72 1.25 -15.12
N TRP A 103 7.28 1.82 -14.00
CA TRP A 103 7.17 3.26 -13.83
C TRP A 103 8.54 3.95 -13.91
N TRP A 104 9.55 3.42 -13.23
CA TRP A 104 10.91 3.96 -13.27
C TRP A 104 11.47 3.99 -14.71
N MET A 105 11.31 2.87 -15.45
CA MET A 105 11.71 2.81 -16.85
C MET A 105 10.97 3.84 -17.72
N PHE A 106 9.71 4.15 -17.42
CA PHE A 106 8.95 5.18 -18.14
C PHE A 106 9.42 6.60 -17.81
N VAL A 107 9.80 6.87 -16.55
CA VAL A 107 10.31 8.18 -16.14
C VAL A 107 11.71 8.42 -16.74
N SER A 108 12.59 7.42 -16.72
CA SER A 108 13.96 7.52 -17.23
C SER A 108 14.11 7.61 -18.75
N LYS A 109 13.08 7.26 -19.53
CA LYS A 109 13.05 7.40 -21.00
C LYS A 109 12.52 8.76 -21.41
#